data_AF-A0A8H3ZLF0-F1
#
_entry.id   AF-A0A8H3ZLF0-F1
#
_cell.length_a   1.000
_cell.length_b   1.000
_cell.length_c   1.000
_cell.angle_alpha   90.00
_cell.angle_beta   90.00
_cell.angle_gamma   90.00
#
_symmetry.space_group_name_H-M   'P 1'
#
loop_
_entity.id
_entity.type
_entity.pdbx_description
1 polymer ?
#
loop_
_entity_poly.entity_id
_entity_poly.type
_entity_poly.pdbx_seq_one_letter_code
_entity_poly.pdbx_strand_id
1 'polypeptide(L)'
;MQFNGFSLLLATLPFLSGLVEAGCTHVRGGVGGNPLKCTSYDAPRNVGSSVNGPLNSLTISRVEDDTNHPDWRFYTFKNNMNYDINFAVQFWNPNTQQNNWQTYTLSPDEKCDVHFLSTLQNFKLTC
;
A
#
# COMPACT_ATOMS: atom_id res chain seq x y z
N MET A 1 -19.79 -28.82 -52.66
CA MET A 1 -18.87 -29.55 -51.77
C MET A 1 -17.72 -28.63 -51.40
N GLN A 2 -17.45 -28.50 -50.11
CA GLN A 2 -16.24 -28.00 -49.44
C GLN A 2 -15.75 -26.56 -49.65
N PHE A 3 -15.97 -25.75 -48.60
CA PHE A 3 -15.10 -24.68 -48.14
C PHE A 3 -13.73 -25.23 -47.69
N ASN A 4 -12.64 -24.51 -47.97
CA ASN A 4 -11.35 -24.45 -47.25
C ASN A 4 -10.51 -23.33 -47.93
N GLY A 5 -9.85 -22.38 -47.26
CA GLY A 5 -9.64 -22.17 -45.85
C GLY A 5 -8.93 -20.83 -45.55
N PHE A 6 -9.13 -20.40 -44.30
CA PHE A 6 -8.27 -19.58 -43.44
C PHE A 6 -7.92 -18.14 -43.84
N SER A 7 -8.84 -17.22 -43.50
CA SER A 7 -8.48 -15.91 -42.94
C SER A 7 -9.20 -15.74 -41.61
N LEU A 8 -8.48 -15.95 -40.51
CA LEU A 8 -8.85 -15.49 -39.17
C LEU A 8 -7.55 -15.20 -38.40
N LEU A 9 -6.99 -14.01 -38.60
CA LEU A 9 -6.22 -13.36 -37.55
C LEU A 9 -7.23 -12.93 -36.48
N LEU A 10 -7.52 -13.81 -35.52
CA LEU A 10 -8.24 -13.45 -34.32
C LEU A 10 -7.34 -12.49 -33.52
N ALA A 11 -7.73 -11.22 -33.51
CA ALA A 11 -7.19 -10.22 -32.62
C ALA A 11 -7.24 -10.74 -31.17
N THR A 12 -6.08 -10.75 -30.54
CA THR A 12 -5.87 -11.13 -29.16
C THR A 12 -6.56 -10.13 -28.22
N LEU A 13 -7.44 -10.68 -27.37
CA LEU A 13 -7.84 -10.25 -26.02
C LEU A 13 -7.95 -8.76 -25.69
N PRO A 14 -9.13 -8.35 -25.18
CA PRO A 14 -9.10 -7.51 -23.98
C PRO A 14 -10.25 -7.86 -23.03
N PHE A 15 -10.14 -8.97 -22.29
CA PHE A 15 -10.99 -9.17 -21.10
C PHE A 15 -10.20 -9.89 -20.02
N LEU A 16 -9.13 -9.24 -19.57
CA LEU A 16 -8.63 -9.41 -18.21
C LEU A 16 -9.29 -8.33 -17.36
N SER A 17 -10.57 -8.54 -17.05
CA SER A 17 -11.21 -7.97 -15.86
C SER A 17 -10.62 -8.66 -14.62
N GLY A 18 -9.33 -8.45 -14.40
CA GLY A 18 -8.72 -8.58 -13.08
C GLY A 18 -9.00 -7.27 -12.36
N LEU A 19 -9.76 -7.35 -11.28
CA LEU A 19 -9.85 -6.28 -10.30
C LEU A 19 -8.43 -5.78 -10.01
N VAL A 20 -8.09 -4.59 -10.50
CA VAL A 20 -6.92 -3.89 -10.00
C VAL A 20 -7.33 -3.50 -8.58
N GLU A 21 -6.78 -4.17 -7.57
CA GLU A 21 -6.64 -3.60 -6.22
C GLU A 21 -5.72 -2.38 -6.35
N ALA A 22 -6.26 -1.31 -6.94
CA ALA A 22 -5.58 -0.06 -7.13
C ALA A 22 -5.64 0.73 -5.83
N GLY A 23 -4.54 1.39 -5.50
CA GLY A 23 -4.60 2.56 -4.65
C GLY A 23 -3.21 3.13 -4.39
N CYS A 24 -2.31 2.33 -3.82
CA CYS A 24 -0.99 2.82 -3.45
C CYS A 24 0.05 2.56 -4.53
N THR A 25 0.59 3.63 -5.10
CA THR A 25 1.80 3.57 -5.92
C THR A 25 3.00 3.55 -4.98
N HIS A 26 3.70 2.42 -4.86
CA HIS A 26 4.98 2.36 -4.17
C HIS A 26 6.02 3.19 -4.93
N VAL A 27 6.60 4.20 -4.27
CA VAL A 27 7.56 5.13 -4.87
C VAL A 27 8.99 4.65 -4.62
N ARG A 28 9.33 4.37 -3.36
CA ARG A 28 10.69 3.99 -2.94
C ARG A 28 10.69 3.36 -1.55
N GLY A 29 11.71 2.55 -1.25
CA GLY A 29 12.04 2.13 0.11
C GLY A 29 13.52 2.18 0.41
N GLY A 30 13.88 1.92 1.67
CA GLY A 30 15.26 1.86 2.12
C GLY A 30 15.42 1.25 3.50
N VAL A 31 16.68 0.99 3.86
CA VAL A 31 17.10 0.51 5.18
C VAL A 31 17.44 1.72 6.06
N GLY A 32 17.21 1.59 7.36
CA GLY A 32 17.42 2.61 8.37
C GLY A 32 16.17 3.40 8.71
N GLY A 33 16.37 4.57 9.32
CA GLY A 33 15.28 5.46 9.68
C GLY A 33 14.64 6.12 8.45
N ASN A 34 13.35 6.44 8.57
CA ASN A 34 12.60 7.18 7.56
C ASN A 34 13.24 8.56 7.33
N PRO A 35 13.72 8.85 6.10
CA PRO A 35 14.52 10.03 5.80
C PRO A 35 13.70 11.33 5.73
N LEU A 36 12.36 11.26 5.70
CA LEU A 36 11.53 12.46 5.71
C LEU A 36 11.74 13.24 7.02
N LYS A 37 12.03 14.54 6.90
CA LYS A 37 12.22 15.46 8.03
C LYS A 37 10.91 16.04 8.58
N CYS A 38 9.76 15.60 8.04
CA CYS A 38 8.45 16.08 8.41
C CYS A 38 7.96 15.44 9.72
N THR A 39 6.84 15.94 10.25
CA THR A 39 6.21 15.45 11.49
C THR A 39 5.96 13.95 11.43
N SER A 40 6.33 13.27 12.52
CA SER A 40 6.11 11.83 12.70
C SER A 40 4.85 11.59 13.50
N TYR A 41 4.04 10.65 13.02
CA TYR A 41 2.80 10.20 13.65
C TYR A 41 2.92 8.71 13.99
N ASP A 42 2.36 8.31 15.13
CA ASP A 42 2.32 6.90 15.50
C ASP A 42 1.39 6.11 14.58
N ALA A 43 1.81 4.91 14.17
CA ALA A 43 0.96 4.01 13.40
C ALA A 43 0.07 3.15 14.33
N PRO A 44 -1.11 2.68 13.86
CA PRO A 44 -1.96 1.78 14.65
C PRO A 44 -1.24 0.45 14.89
N ARG A 45 -1.22 -0.03 16.15
CA ARG A 45 -0.51 -1.26 16.52
C ARG A 45 -1.43 -2.48 16.68
N ASN A 46 -2.68 -2.24 17.08
CA ASN A 46 -3.65 -3.29 17.40
C ASN A 46 -4.58 -3.54 16.22
N VAL A 47 -4.91 -4.78 15.93
CA VAL A 47 -5.94 -5.12 14.92
C VAL A 47 -7.27 -4.44 15.29
N GLY A 48 -7.93 -3.85 14.29
CA GLY A 48 -9.15 -3.07 14.46
C GLY A 48 -8.92 -1.60 14.86
N SER A 49 -7.68 -1.18 15.13
CA SER A 49 -7.37 0.22 15.43
C SER A 49 -7.01 1.02 14.19
N SER A 50 -7.27 2.33 14.23
CA SER A 50 -6.93 3.27 13.16
C SER A 50 -6.33 4.55 13.74
N VAL A 51 -5.45 5.18 12.97
CA VAL A 51 -4.88 6.50 13.27
C VAL A 51 -5.07 7.40 12.05
N ASN A 52 -5.36 8.67 12.30
CA ASN A 52 -5.48 9.69 11.27
C ASN A 52 -4.25 10.59 11.25
N GLY A 53 -3.80 10.93 10.05
CA GLY A 53 -2.85 11.99 9.81
C GLY A 53 -3.42 13.38 10.11
N PRO A 54 -2.59 14.43 9.91
CA PRO A 54 -2.99 15.81 10.18
C PRO A 54 -4.22 16.18 9.36
N LEU A 55 -5.15 16.94 9.97
CA LEU A 55 -6.41 17.36 9.34
C LEU A 55 -7.23 16.19 8.77
N ASN A 56 -7.04 14.97 9.29
CA ASN A 56 -7.67 13.76 8.81
C ASN A 56 -7.31 13.37 7.36
N SER A 57 -6.17 13.81 6.84
CA SER A 57 -5.82 13.65 5.43
C SER A 57 -5.62 12.19 5.00
N LEU A 58 -4.89 11.42 5.81
CA LEU A 58 -4.63 9.99 5.59
C LEU A 58 -5.17 9.20 6.78
N THR A 59 -5.95 8.17 6.55
CA THR A 59 -6.29 7.17 7.57
C THR A 59 -5.45 5.93 7.36
N ILE A 60 -4.83 5.44 8.44
CA ILE A 60 -4.13 4.16 8.47
C ILE A 60 -4.88 3.26 9.44
N SER A 61 -5.27 2.08 9.00
CA SER A 61 -5.98 1.08 9.79
C SER A 61 -5.17 -0.21 9.86
N ARG A 62 -5.08 -0.81 11.03
CA ARG A 62 -4.52 -2.15 11.20
C ARG A 62 -5.65 -3.16 11.07
N VAL A 63 -5.61 -3.99 10.03
CA VAL A 63 -6.66 -4.97 9.73
C VAL A 63 -6.24 -6.38 10.16
N GLU A 64 -7.14 -7.36 10.01
CA GLU A 64 -6.83 -8.76 10.34
C GLU A 64 -5.67 -9.29 9.50
N ASP A 65 -4.86 -10.17 10.09
CA ASP A 65 -3.75 -10.81 9.39
C ASP A 65 -4.24 -12.01 8.58
N ASP A 66 -3.66 -12.21 7.41
CA ASP A 66 -3.88 -13.44 6.65
C ASP A 66 -3.26 -14.64 7.38
N THR A 67 -4.09 -15.66 7.63
CA THR A 67 -3.66 -16.92 8.25
C THR A 67 -2.63 -17.69 7.44
N ASN A 68 -2.56 -17.46 6.12
CA ASN A 68 -1.58 -18.08 5.24
C ASN A 68 -0.18 -17.42 5.32
N HIS A 69 -0.11 -16.20 5.85
CA HIS A 69 1.11 -15.40 5.96
C HIS A 69 1.28 -14.85 7.39
N PRO A 70 1.54 -15.73 8.39
CA PRO A 70 1.54 -15.36 9.81
C PRO A 70 2.60 -14.31 10.20
N ASP A 71 3.64 -14.17 9.37
CA ASP A 71 4.72 -13.19 9.53
C ASP A 71 4.36 -11.80 9.01
N TRP A 72 3.23 -11.67 8.30
CA TRP A 72 2.80 -10.43 7.69
C TRP A 72 1.78 -9.70 8.57
N ARG A 73 1.91 -8.37 8.59
CA ARG A 73 1.02 -7.45 9.30
C ARG A 73 0.35 -6.56 8.26
N PHE A 74 -0.97 -6.66 8.17
CA PHE A 74 -1.78 -6.01 7.15
C PHE A 74 -2.34 -4.66 7.61
N TYR A 75 -2.34 -3.70 6.69
CA TYR A 75 -2.82 -2.35 6.90
C TYR A 75 -3.63 -1.87 5.72
N THR A 76 -4.69 -1.11 5.99
CA THR A 76 -5.40 -0.32 4.99
C THR A 76 -4.96 1.13 5.10
N PHE A 77 -4.56 1.72 3.98
CA PHE A 77 -4.34 3.16 3.84
C PHE A 77 -5.50 3.76 3.06
N LYS A 78 -6.03 4.91 3.51
CA LYS A 78 -7.10 5.64 2.81
C LYS A 78 -6.78 7.11 2.73
N ASN A 79 -6.83 7.66 1.51
CA ASN A 79 -6.77 9.09 1.29
C ASN A 79 -8.17 9.69 1.49
N ASN A 80 -8.30 10.67 2.39
CA ASN A 80 -9.56 11.38 2.64
C ASN A 80 -9.56 12.78 2.01
N MET A 81 -8.57 13.07 1.16
CA MET A 81 -8.40 14.34 0.47
C MET A 81 -8.75 14.22 -1.00
N ASN A 82 -9.06 15.35 -1.61
CA ASN A 82 -9.30 15.49 -3.05
C ASN A 82 -8.00 15.68 -3.87
N TYR A 83 -6.84 15.37 -3.30
CA TYR A 83 -5.51 15.47 -3.92
C TYR A 83 -4.63 14.28 -3.51
N ASP A 84 -3.59 14.01 -4.29
CA ASP A 84 -2.64 12.92 -4.02
C ASP A 84 -1.92 13.10 -2.67
N ILE A 85 -1.94 12.08 -1.83
CA ILE A 85 -1.13 12.06 -0.61
C ILE A 85 0.13 11.25 -0.84
N ASN A 86 1.27 11.87 -0.55
CA ASN A 86 2.56 11.19 -0.46
C ASN A 86 2.92 10.99 1.01
N PHE A 87 3.26 9.76 1.37
CA PHE A 87 3.59 9.41 2.75
C PHE A 87 4.68 8.34 2.79
N ALA A 88 5.38 8.29 3.92
CA ALA A 88 6.33 7.26 4.24
C ALA A 88 5.93 6.55 5.52
N VAL A 89 6.10 5.24 5.56
CA VAL A 89 5.92 4.41 6.75
C VAL A 89 7.26 3.80 7.16
N GLN A 90 7.44 3.56 8.46
CA GLN A 90 8.62 2.89 9.01
C GLN A 90 8.19 1.65 9.80
N PHE A 91 8.95 0.56 9.67
CA PHE A 91 8.74 -0.69 10.39
C PHE A 91 10.07 -1.36 10.72
N TRP A 92 10.07 -2.26 11.70
CA TRP A 92 11.23 -3.09 12.00
C TRP A 92 11.31 -4.28 11.05
N ASN A 93 12.46 -4.56 10.46
CA ASN A 93 12.66 -5.77 9.68
C ASN A 93 13.37 -6.83 10.54
N PRO A 94 12.67 -7.90 10.96
CA PRO A 94 13.27 -8.94 11.80
C PRO A 94 14.38 -9.72 11.08
N ASN A 95 14.32 -9.81 9.74
CA ASN A 95 15.29 -10.57 8.96
C ASN A 95 16.66 -9.88 8.90
N THR A 96 16.67 -8.55 8.84
CA THR A 96 17.90 -7.75 8.78
C THR A 96 18.28 -7.12 10.11
N GLN A 97 17.45 -7.29 11.14
CA GLN A 97 17.58 -6.68 12.45
C GLN A 97 17.79 -5.16 12.39
N GLN A 98 17.06 -4.50 11.50
CA GLN A 98 17.15 -3.05 11.28
C GLN A 98 15.78 -2.47 10.95
N ASN A 99 15.62 -1.15 11.15
CA ASN A 99 14.44 -0.45 10.63
C ASN A 99 14.48 -0.40 9.10
N ASN A 100 13.32 -0.47 8.48
CA ASN A 100 13.11 -0.20 7.06
C ASN A 100 12.01 0.86 6.92
N TRP A 101 11.99 1.53 5.77
CA TRP A 101 10.94 2.47 5.41
C TRP A 101 10.49 2.25 3.96
N GLN A 102 9.23 2.59 3.69
CA GLN A 102 8.65 2.59 2.35
C GLN A 102 7.83 3.87 2.16
N THR A 103 7.78 4.36 0.92
CA THR A 103 7.04 5.56 0.50
C THR A 103 6.00 5.20 -0.52
N TYR A 104 4.85 5.85 -0.43
CA TYR A 104 3.71 5.64 -1.32
C TYR A 104 3.08 6.96 -1.73
N THR A 105 2.44 6.93 -2.90
CA THR A 105 1.47 7.92 -3.37
C THR A 105 0.11 7.26 -3.42
N LEU A 106 -0.93 7.91 -2.88
CA LEU A 106 -2.31 7.44 -2.91
C LEU A 106 -3.19 8.53 -3.51
N SER A 107 -3.91 8.21 -4.59
CA SER A 107 -4.75 9.17 -5.32
C SER A 107 -5.97 9.59 -4.49
N PRO A 108 -6.72 10.63 -4.90
CA PRO A 108 -7.87 11.13 -4.17
C PRO A 108 -8.94 10.05 -3.94
N ASP A 109 -9.49 10.01 -2.72
CA ASP A 109 -10.55 9.07 -2.30
C ASP A 109 -10.21 7.57 -2.47
N GLU A 110 -8.97 7.23 -2.83
CA GLU A 110 -8.51 5.85 -2.96
C GLU A 110 -8.15 5.23 -1.61
N LYS A 111 -8.22 3.90 -1.59
CA LYS A 111 -7.73 3.08 -0.49
C LYS A 111 -6.84 1.98 -1.04
N CYS A 112 -5.91 1.49 -0.24
CA CYS A 112 -5.10 0.34 -0.60
C CYS A 112 -4.78 -0.50 0.63
N ASP A 113 -4.54 -1.79 0.41
CA ASP A 113 -4.12 -2.73 1.45
C ASP A 113 -2.65 -3.11 1.22
N VAL A 114 -1.84 -3.01 2.27
CA VAL A 114 -0.40 -3.30 2.23
C VAL A 114 0.00 -4.09 3.45
N HIS A 115 0.93 -5.03 3.29
CA HIS A 115 1.47 -5.83 4.36
C HIS A 115 2.96 -5.53 4.61
N PHE A 116 3.38 -5.74 5.86
CA PHE A 116 4.76 -5.54 6.31
C PHE A 116 5.22 -6.72 7.16
N LEU A 117 6.54 -6.94 7.24
CA LEU A 117 7.15 -8.01 8.06
C LEU A 117 7.03 -7.76 9.58
N SER A 118 6.56 -6.58 9.99
CA SER A 118 6.26 -6.26 11.38
C SER A 118 5.25 -5.13 11.46
N THR A 119 4.85 -4.82 12.69
CA THR A 119 3.97 -3.69 12.97
C THR A 119 4.64 -2.39 12.55
N LEU A 120 3.89 -1.50 11.89
CA LEU A 120 4.35 -0.15 11.59
C LEU A 120 4.67 0.59 12.91
N GLN A 121 5.80 1.28 12.92
CA GLN A 121 6.25 2.07 14.07
C GLN A 121 5.68 3.49 13.98
N ASN A 122 5.84 4.12 12.82
CA ASN A 122 5.40 5.48 12.55
C ASN A 122 5.13 5.69 11.06
N PHE A 123 4.48 6.81 10.76
CA PHE A 123 4.37 7.33 9.41
C PHE A 123 4.59 8.85 9.37
N LYS A 124 4.93 9.37 8.19
CA LYS A 124 5.17 10.79 7.93
C LYS A 124 4.52 11.14 6.59
N LEU A 125 3.75 12.22 6.54
CA LEU A 125 3.32 12.81 5.27
C LEU A 125 4.43 13.70 4.73
N THR A 126 4.52 13.83 3.41
CA THR A 126 5.40 14.82 2.80
C THR A 126 4.95 16.22 3.19
N CYS A 127 5.92 17.00 3.64
CA CYS A 127 5.94 18.45 3.61
C CYS A 127 6.68 18.87 2.32
#